data_AF-H9TII9-F1
#
_entry.id   AF-H9TII9-F1
#
_cell.length_a   1.000
_cell.length_b   1.000
_cell.length_c   1.000
_cell.angle_alpha   90.00
_cell.angle_beta   90.00
_cell.angle_gamma   90.00
#
_symmetry.space_group_name_H-M   'P 1'
#
loop_
_entity.id
_entity.type
_entity.pdbx_description
1 polymer ?
#
loop_
_entity_poly.entity_id
_entity_poly.type
_entity_poly.pdbx_seq_one_letter_code
_entity_poly.pdbx_strand_id
1 'polypeptide(L)'
;MVLIPLDTKLRQVNHIYESDIIQLSVYRVILSHKYKAPVAKYGYVRTVVETADGDRVRYIKTNLLSEKEVVKLWHRYQSIRSGQVKTSCSCGGKFHM
;
A
#
# COMPACT_ATOMS: atom_id res chain seq x y z
N MET A 1 -20.37 -12.82 4.83
CA MET A 1 -19.91 -11.45 4.50
C MET A 1 -18.40 -11.47 4.34
N VAL A 2 -17.84 -10.81 3.32
CA VAL A 2 -16.38 -10.74 3.08
C VAL A 2 -15.95 -9.28 3.22
N LEU A 3 -14.88 -9.02 3.98
CA LEU A 3 -14.28 -7.68 4.10
C LEU A 3 -13.35 -7.42 2.91
N ILE A 4 -13.48 -6.25 2.29
CA ILE A 4 -12.63 -5.80 1.19
C ILE A 4 -11.92 -4.51 1.63
N PRO A 5 -10.58 -4.52 1.81
CA PRO A 5 -9.84 -3.33 2.16
C PRO A 5 -9.95 -2.25 1.06
N LEU A 6 -10.17 -1.00 1.49
CA LEU A 6 -10.17 0.17 0.62
C LEU A 6 -9.43 1.32 1.28
N ASP A 7 -8.63 2.05 0.49
CA ASP A 7 -7.94 3.26 0.91
C ASP A 7 -8.14 4.36 -0.13
N THR A 8 -8.29 5.61 0.32
CA THR A 8 -8.51 6.77 -0.57
C THR A 8 -7.25 7.60 -0.66
N LYS A 9 -6.82 7.92 -1.88
CA LYS A 9 -5.65 8.75 -2.16
C LYS A 9 -6.02 9.93 -3.05
N LEU A 10 -5.64 11.13 -2.63
CA LEU A 10 -5.60 12.30 -3.51
C LEU A 10 -4.32 12.25 -4.34
N ARG A 11 -4.44 12.39 -5.66
CA ARG A 11 -3.32 12.24 -6.61
C ARG A 11 -3.44 13.25 -7.76
N GLN A 12 -2.32 13.57 -8.39
CA GLN A 12 -2.28 14.35 -9.63
C GLN A 12 -2.76 13.53 -10.85
N VAL A 13 -2.61 12.20 -10.80
CA VAL A 13 -3.04 11.27 -11.83
C VAL A 13 -3.63 10.04 -11.17
N ASN A 14 -4.60 9.38 -11.83
CA ASN A 14 -5.19 8.13 -11.37
C ASN A 14 -4.18 6.98 -11.50
N HIS A 15 -3.27 6.89 -10.55
CA HIS A 15 -2.19 5.92 -10.49
C HIS A 15 -2.03 5.40 -9.06
N ILE A 16 -1.71 4.12 -8.92
CA ILE A 16 -1.40 3.47 -7.65
C ILE A 16 0.08 3.11 -7.61
N TYR A 17 0.68 3.19 -6.44
CA TYR A 17 2.08 2.86 -6.20
C TYR A 17 2.19 1.53 -5.45
N GLU A 18 3.36 0.90 -5.47
CA GLU A 18 3.64 -0.31 -4.68
C GLU A 18 3.35 -0.10 -3.18
N SER A 19 3.62 1.10 -2.65
CA SER A 19 3.32 1.45 -1.27
C SER A 19 1.83 1.40 -0.94
N ASP A 20 0.94 1.74 -1.90
CA ASP A 20 -0.51 1.63 -1.72
C ASP A 20 -0.92 0.15 -1.61
N ILE A 21 -0.32 -0.72 -2.41
CA ILE A 21 -0.54 -2.17 -2.38
C ILE A 21 -0.05 -2.75 -1.05
N ILE A 22 1.13 -2.34 -0.58
CA ILE A 22 1.70 -2.76 0.71
C ILE A 22 0.79 -2.33 1.85
N GLN A 23 0.32 -1.07 1.87
CA GLN A 23 -0.57 -0.54 2.90
C GLN A 23 -1.88 -1.36 2.98
N LEU A 24 -2.55 -1.59 1.84
CA LEU A 24 -3.76 -2.42 1.80
C LEU A 24 -3.50 -3.87 2.21
N SER A 25 -2.33 -4.42 1.88
CA SER A 25 -1.94 -5.78 2.27
C SER A 25 -1.74 -5.90 3.77
N VAL A 26 -1.16 -4.89 4.42
CA VAL A 26 -1.05 -4.82 5.88
C VAL A 26 -2.43 -4.74 6.52
N TYR A 27 -3.35 -3.92 5.99
CA TYR A 27 -4.74 -3.89 6.47
C TYR A 27 -5.42 -5.24 6.34
N ARG A 28 -5.24 -5.94 5.23
CA ARG A 28 -5.76 -7.30 5.06
C ARG A 28 -5.29 -8.24 6.17
N VAL A 29 -3.99 -8.24 6.50
CA VAL A 29 -3.44 -9.07 7.58
C VAL A 29 -4.07 -8.70 8.93
N ILE A 30 -4.09 -7.41 9.28
CA ILE A 30 -4.68 -6.92 10.54
C ILE A 30 -6.16 -7.33 10.65
N LEU A 31 -6.94 -7.09 9.60
CA LEU A 31 -8.37 -7.43 9.57
C LEU A 31 -8.61 -8.93 9.71
N SER A 32 -7.76 -9.76 9.07
CA SER A 32 -7.88 -11.22 9.10
C SER A 32 -7.62 -11.81 10.49
N HIS A 33 -6.75 -11.16 11.28
CA HIS A 33 -6.46 -11.57 12.66
C HIS A 33 -7.43 -10.95 13.68
N LYS A 34 -7.95 -9.74 13.41
CA LYS A 34 -8.83 -9.02 14.33
C LYS A 34 -10.28 -9.50 14.29
N TYR A 35 -10.78 -9.91 13.12
CA TYR A 35 -12.18 -10.26 12.92
C TYR A 35 -12.34 -11.71 12.48
N LYS A 36 -13.39 -12.39 12.96
CA LYS A 36 -13.80 -13.73 12.50
C LYS A 36 -14.52 -13.69 11.14
N ALA A 37 -14.08 -12.81 10.23
CA ALA A 37 -14.68 -12.61 8.92
C ALA A 37 -13.65 -12.87 7.82
N PRO A 38 -14.01 -13.53 6.71
CA PRO A 38 -13.13 -13.65 5.57
C PRO A 38 -12.73 -12.27 5.02
N VAL A 39 -11.45 -12.08 4.74
CA VAL A 39 -10.94 -10.86 4.08
C VAL A 39 -10.46 -11.22 2.68
N ALA A 40 -10.90 -10.44 1.68
CA ALA A 40 -10.55 -10.68 0.28
C ALA A 40 -9.04 -10.62 0.04
N LYS A 41 -8.55 -11.37 -0.95
CA LYS A 41 -7.15 -11.33 -1.42
C LYS A 41 -6.86 -10.14 -2.35
N TYR A 42 -7.84 -9.27 -2.55
CA TYR A 42 -7.74 -8.04 -3.31
C TYR A 42 -8.31 -6.88 -2.50
N GLY A 43 -7.93 -5.66 -2.86
CA GLY A 43 -8.50 -4.43 -2.34
C GLY A 43 -8.72 -3.41 -3.44
N TYR A 44 -9.20 -2.24 -3.07
CA TYR A 44 -9.35 -1.11 -3.99
C TYR A 44 -8.60 0.11 -3.46
N VAL A 45 -7.87 0.78 -4.34
CA VAL A 45 -7.42 2.15 -4.08
C VAL A 45 -8.39 3.09 -4.78
N ARG A 46 -9.07 3.94 -4.01
CA ARG A 46 -9.88 5.04 -4.54
C ARG A 46 -8.95 6.21 -4.80
N THR A 47 -8.62 6.45 -6.06
CA THR A 47 -7.87 7.63 -6.47
C THR A 47 -8.83 8.77 -6.78
N VAL A 48 -8.54 9.94 -6.21
CA VAL A 48 -9.23 11.20 -6.51
C VAL A 48 -8.23 12.11 -7.19
N VAL A 49 -8.59 12.62 -8.35
CA VAL A 49 -7.81 13.63 -9.08
C VAL A 49 -8.68 14.85 -9.21
N GLU A 50 -8.30 15.93 -8.55
CA GLU A 50 -8.95 17.24 -8.68
C GLU A 50 -8.70 17.77 -10.10
N THR A 51 -9.75 18.19 -10.79
CA THR A 51 -9.66 18.88 -12.08
C THR A 51 -10.48 20.17 -12.04
N ALA A 52 -10.29 21.05 -13.03
CA ALA A 52 -11.06 22.29 -13.15
C ALA A 52 -12.59 22.04 -13.28
N ASP A 53 -12.98 20.87 -13.81
CA ASP A 53 -14.37 20.48 -14.05
C ASP A 53 -14.95 19.59 -12.92
N GLY A 54 -14.17 19.38 -11.84
CA GLY A 54 -14.55 18.56 -10.68
C GLY A 54 -13.71 17.30 -10.49
N ASP A 55 -13.96 16.59 -9.39
CA ASP A 55 -13.15 15.43 -9.00
C ASP A 55 -13.32 14.23 -9.95
N ARG A 56 -12.21 13.79 -10.55
CA ARG A 56 -12.16 12.55 -11.32
C ARG A 56 -11.77 11.37 -10.44
N VAL A 57 -12.77 10.60 -10.01
CA VAL A 57 -12.60 9.44 -9.12
C VAL A 57 -12.42 8.15 -9.90
N ARG A 58 -11.47 7.29 -9.49
CA ARG A 58 -11.37 5.89 -9.93
C ARG A 58 -11.16 4.94 -8.77
N TYR A 59 -11.69 3.72 -8.90
CA TYR A 59 -11.46 2.61 -7.98
C TYR A 59 -10.60 1.57 -8.68
N ILE A 60 -9.32 1.49 -8.31
CA ILE A 60 -8.37 0.61 -8.96
C ILE A 60 -8.26 -0.67 -8.13
N LYS A 61 -8.74 -1.78 -8.68
CA LYS A 61 -8.64 -3.11 -8.04
C LYS A 61 -7.19 -3.57 -8.06
N THR A 62 -6.68 -4.03 -6.92
CA THR A 62 -5.31 -4.54 -6.80
C THR A 62 -5.26 -5.86 -6.03
N ASN A 63 -4.39 -6.76 -6.46
CA ASN A 63 -4.11 -7.99 -5.73
C ASN A 63 -3.23 -7.66 -4.53
N LEU A 64 -3.56 -8.25 -3.38
CA LEU A 64 -2.85 -8.00 -2.13
C LEU A 64 -1.82 -9.10 -1.85
N LEU A 65 -0.74 -8.69 -1.21
CA LEU A 65 0.33 -9.58 -0.79
C LEU A 65 -0.21 -10.62 0.21
N SER A 66 0.41 -11.80 0.19
CA SER A 66 0.24 -12.78 1.25
C SER A 66 0.85 -12.29 2.57
N GLU A 67 0.43 -12.88 3.69
CA GLU A 67 0.98 -12.56 5.00
C GLU A 67 2.49 -12.81 5.06
N LYS A 68 2.98 -13.89 4.42
CA LYS A 68 4.41 -14.20 4.32
C LYS A 68 5.20 -13.08 3.63
N GLU A 69 4.65 -12.51 2.56
CA GLU A 69 5.27 -11.39 1.84
C GLU A 69 5.28 -10.12 2.69
N VAL A 70 4.19 -9.83 3.42
CA VAL A 70 4.11 -8.70 4.36
C VAL A 70 5.14 -8.84 5.49
N VAL A 71 5.27 -10.02 6.09
CA VAL A 71 6.27 -10.32 7.13
C VAL A 71 7.69 -10.16 6.57
N LYS A 72 7.95 -10.61 5.34
CA LYS A 72 9.24 -10.42 4.68
C LYS A 72 9.58 -8.94 4.48
N LEU A 73 8.60 -8.11 4.08
CA LEU A 73 8.77 -6.67 3.96
C LEU A 73 9.10 -6.02 5.33
N TRP A 74 8.42 -6.46 6.39
CA TRP A 74 8.71 -6.00 7.75
C TRP A 74 10.14 -6.31 8.19
N HIS A 75 10.60 -7.56 8.00
CA HIS A 75 11.98 -7.92 8.32
C HIS A 75 12.99 -7.10 7.51
N ARG A 76 12.75 -6.92 6.21
CA ARG A 76 13.60 -6.07 5.37
C ARG A 76 13.64 -4.63 5.90
N TYR A 77 12.50 -4.05 6.27
CA TYR A 77 12.44 -2.72 6.87
C TYR A 77 13.26 -2.64 8.16
N GLN A 78 13.16 -3.65 9.03
CA GLN A 78 13.96 -3.71 10.27
C GLN A 78 15.46 -3.78 9.99
N SER A 79 15.90 -4.63 9.07
CA SER A 79 17.32 -4.75 8.71
C SER A 79 17.89 -3.49 8.06
N ILE A 80 17.08 -2.78 7.26
CA ILE A 80 17.45 -1.45 6.74
C ILE A 80 17.60 -0.47 7.92
N ARG A 81 16.61 -0.42 8.80
CA ARG A 81 16.58 0.49 9.95
C ARG A 81 17.73 0.26 10.93
N SER A 82 18.17 -0.99 11.10
CA SER A 82 19.29 -1.36 11.96
C SER A 82 20.66 -1.27 11.26
N GLY A 83 20.73 -0.77 10.02
CA GLY A 83 21.98 -0.64 9.26
C GLY A 83 22.58 -1.96 8.76
N GLN A 84 21.85 -3.08 8.86
CA GLN A 84 22.30 -4.39 8.37
C GLN A 84 22.21 -4.52 6.85
N VAL A 85 21.42 -3.66 6.20
CA VAL A 85 21.30 -3.59 4.73
C VAL A 85 21.70 -2.21 4.26
N LYS A 86 22.69 -2.13 3.37
CA LYS A 86 23.04 -0.90 2.66
C LYS A 86 21.96 -0.59 1.62
N THR A 87 21.22 0.48 1.83
CA THR A 87 20.21 0.97 0.88
C THR A 87 20.82 1.90 -0.15
N SER A 88 20.33 1.85 -1.39
CA SER A 88 20.56 2.89 -2.39
C SER A 88 19.28 3.70 -2.58
N CYS A 89 19.42 5.03 -2.61
CA CYS A 89 18.33 5.91 -3.04
C CYS A 89 18.43 6.10 -4.55
N SER A 90 17.31 5.99 -5.27
CA SER A 90 17.22 6.40 -6.68
C SER A 90 17.42 7.92 -6.87
N CYS A 91 17.35 8.69 -5.78
CA CYS A 91 17.63 10.12 -5.76
C CYS A 91 19.13 10.49 -5.72
N GLY A 92 20.03 9.51 -5.62
CA GLY A 92 21.48 9.75 -5.56
C GLY A 92 21.93 10.59 -4.35
N GLY A 93 21.15 10.61 -3.26
CA GLY A 93 21.47 11.40 -2.05
C GLY A 93 21.03 12.87 -2.09
N LYS A 94 20.39 13.33 -3.17
CA LYS A 94 20.00 14.76 -3.35
C LYS A 94 19.02 15.31 -2.31
N PHE A 95 18.33 14.46 -1.55
CA PHE A 95 17.32 14.84 -0.55
C PHE A 95 17.74 14.56 0.90
N HIS A 96 19.02 14.23 1.14
CA HIS A 96 19.54 13.86 2.46
C HIS A 96 20.71 14.77 2.92
N MET A 97 20.72 16.05 2.51
CA MET A 97 21.60 17.06 3.09
C MET A 97 21.12 17.48 4.48
#